data_AF-A0A7V9N141-F1
#
_entry.id   AF-A0A7V9N141-F1
#
_cell.length_a   1.000
_cell.length_b   1.000
_cell.length_c   1.000
_cell.angle_alpha   90.00
_cell.angle_beta   90.00
_cell.angle_gamma   90.00
#
_symmetry.space_group_name_H-M   'P 1'
#
loop_
_entity.id
_entity.type
_entity.pdbx_description
1 polymer ?
#
loop_
_entity_poly.entity_id
_entity_poly.type
_entity_poly.pdbx_seq_one_letter_code
_entity_poly.pdbx_strand_id
1 'polypeptide(L)'
;MAAPDPDRLDSLGKRLAELQTKQAAGPKRQPPNQSGIAFRFATELVASLAVGGGLGWGIDWLFGHFGFHTRPVFLIVFFMLGIVAGIRNVMRAATEINAEIARTQVSETEDGKEK
;
A
#
# COMPACT_ATOMS: atom_id res chain seq x y z
N MET A 1 -11.50 40.20 12.16
CA MET A 1 -11.38 38.77 12.48
C MET A 1 -11.44 38.61 13.98
N ALA A 2 -12.55 38.09 14.53
CA ALA A 2 -12.62 37.77 15.95
C ALA A 2 -11.70 36.58 16.25
N ALA A 3 -10.89 36.67 17.30
CA ALA A 3 -10.01 35.59 17.72
C ALA A 3 -10.87 34.36 18.10
N PRO A 4 -10.43 33.13 17.79
CA PRO A 4 -11.12 31.92 18.21
C PRO A 4 -11.25 31.86 19.73
N ASP A 5 -12.45 31.52 20.21
CA ASP A 5 -12.79 31.38 21.63
C ASP A 5 -11.90 30.29 22.30
N PRO A 6 -11.17 30.61 23.38
CA PRO A 6 -10.22 29.70 24.03
C PRO A 6 -10.86 28.39 24.51
N ASP A 7 -12.13 28.43 24.96
CA ASP A 7 -12.84 27.25 25.45
C ASP A 7 -13.12 26.23 24.33
N ARG A 8 -13.31 26.74 23.10
CA ARG A 8 -13.51 25.90 21.92
C ARG A 8 -12.23 25.16 21.55
N LEU A 9 -11.08 25.80 21.68
CA LEU A 9 -9.77 25.20 21.39
C LEU A 9 -9.45 24.06 22.38
N ASP A 10 -9.77 24.25 23.66
CA ASP A 10 -9.54 23.23 24.68
C ASP A 10 -10.42 21.98 24.44
N SER A 11 -11.69 22.19 24.05
CA SER A 11 -12.60 21.10 23.70
C SER A 11 -12.17 20.32 22.44
N LEU A 12 -11.59 21.02 21.46
CA LEU A 12 -11.05 20.40 20.24
C LEU A 12 -9.77 19.64 20.55
N GLY A 13 -8.89 20.18 21.40
CA GLY A 13 -7.68 19.51 21.88
C GLY A 13 -8.01 18.19 22.59
N LYS A 14 -9.02 18.18 23.47
CA LYS A 14 -9.50 16.97 24.14
C LYS A 14 -10.07 15.94 23.15
N ARG A 15 -10.87 16.38 22.18
CA ARG A 15 -11.41 15.49 21.13
C ARG A 15 -10.30 14.94 20.22
N LEU A 16 -9.31 15.76 19.86
CA LEU A 16 -8.15 15.31 19.10
C LEU A 16 -7.33 14.29 19.89
N ALA A 17 -7.07 14.57 21.17
CA ALA A 17 -6.38 13.65 22.05
C ALA A 17 -7.13 12.32 22.13
N GLU A 18 -8.45 12.33 22.39
CA GLU A 18 -9.25 11.11 22.48
C GLU A 18 -9.27 10.31 21.16
N LEU A 19 -9.37 11.00 20.02
CA LEU A 19 -9.30 10.36 18.70
C LEU A 19 -7.90 9.83 18.40
N GLN A 20 -6.85 10.55 18.79
CA GLN A 20 -5.46 10.12 18.62
C GLN A 20 -5.15 8.90 19.50
N THR A 21 -5.65 8.86 20.74
CA THR A 21 -5.54 7.68 21.62
C THR A 21 -6.33 6.50 21.07
N LYS A 22 -7.53 6.71 20.52
CA LYS A 22 -8.32 5.65 19.85
C LYS A 22 -7.69 5.16 18.55
N GLN A 23 -6.99 6.04 17.83
CA GLN A 23 -6.30 5.70 16.58
C GLN A 23 -4.95 5.00 16.87
N ALA A 24 -4.27 5.38 17.94
CA ALA A 24 -3.11 4.68 18.49
C ALA A 24 -3.50 3.31 19.09
N ALA A 25 -4.67 3.23 19.74
CA ALA A 25 -5.32 2.00 20.19
C ALA A 25 -6.24 1.39 19.11
N GLY A 26 -5.92 1.59 17.83
CA GLY A 26 -6.60 0.93 16.72
C GLY A 26 -6.68 -0.58 16.95
N PRO A 27 -7.64 -1.29 16.31
CA PRO A 27 -7.87 -2.72 16.54
C PRO A 27 -6.52 -3.43 16.56
N LYS A 28 -6.21 -4.09 17.70
CA LYS A 28 -4.94 -4.81 17.93
C LYS A 28 -4.58 -5.49 16.62
N ARG A 29 -3.61 -4.93 15.89
CA ARG A 29 -3.21 -5.48 14.58
C ARG A 29 -2.83 -6.91 14.89
N GLN A 30 -3.62 -7.85 14.37
CA GLN A 30 -3.26 -9.25 14.51
C GLN A 30 -1.85 -9.39 13.96
N PRO A 31 -0.98 -10.15 14.65
CA PRO A 31 0.39 -10.32 14.22
C PRO A 31 0.38 -10.70 12.73
N PRO A 32 1.23 -10.07 11.90
CA PRO A 32 1.18 -10.22 10.46
C PRO A 32 1.10 -11.70 10.07
N ASN A 33 -0.05 -12.10 9.54
CA ASN A 33 -0.30 -13.47 9.15
C ASN A 33 0.45 -13.75 7.84
N GLN A 34 1.25 -14.81 7.81
CA GLN A 34 2.05 -15.18 6.63
C GLN A 34 1.17 -15.34 5.37
N SER A 35 -0.07 -15.83 5.54
CA SER A 35 -1.06 -15.94 4.46
C SER A 35 -1.50 -14.57 3.93
N GLY A 36 -1.71 -13.58 4.79
CA GLY A 36 -2.08 -12.22 4.38
C GLY A 36 -0.95 -11.51 3.62
N ILE A 37 0.30 -11.72 4.06
CA ILE A 37 1.50 -11.23 3.37
C ILE A 37 1.60 -11.84 1.97
N ALA A 38 1.46 -13.17 1.87
CA ALA A 38 1.50 -13.86 0.58
C ALA A 38 0.38 -13.40 -0.36
N PHE A 39 -0.83 -13.20 0.16
CA PHE A 39 -1.96 -12.69 -0.61
C PHE A 39 -1.69 -11.27 -1.13
N ARG A 40 -1.15 -10.37 -0.29
CA ARG A 40 -0.77 -9.02 -0.72
C ARG A 40 0.22 -9.10 -1.89
N PHE A 41 1.30 -9.88 -1.78
CA PHE A 41 2.25 -10.03 -2.87
C PHE A 41 1.61 -10.59 -4.14
N ALA A 42 0.75 -11.60 -4.02
CA ALA A 42 0.02 -12.14 -5.16
C ALA A 42 -0.87 -11.07 -5.83
N THR A 43 -1.63 -10.31 -5.05
CA THR A 43 -2.49 -9.24 -5.58
C THR A 43 -1.70 -8.12 -6.22
N GLU A 44 -0.53 -7.76 -5.68
CA GLU A 44 0.34 -6.73 -6.27
C GLU A 44 0.87 -7.16 -7.64
N LEU A 45 1.32 -8.42 -7.75
CA LEU A 45 1.77 -8.99 -9.01
C LEU A 45 0.61 -9.06 -10.01
N VAL A 46 -0.53 -9.65 -9.63
CA VAL A 46 -1.69 -9.78 -10.51
C VAL A 46 -2.22 -8.42 -10.95
N ALA A 47 -2.32 -7.45 -10.04
CA ALA A 47 -2.77 -6.10 -10.36
C ALA A 47 -1.82 -5.42 -11.35
N SER A 48 -0.51 -5.49 -11.12
CA SER A 48 0.47 -4.88 -12.03
C SER A 48 0.45 -5.51 -13.44
N LEU A 49 0.30 -6.84 -13.54
CA LEU A 49 0.17 -7.53 -14.82
C LEU A 49 -1.16 -7.21 -15.50
N ALA A 50 -2.26 -7.17 -14.76
CA ALA A 50 -3.58 -6.81 -15.28
C ALA A 50 -3.60 -5.39 -15.83
N VAL A 51 -2.98 -4.44 -15.10
CA VAL A 51 -2.85 -3.05 -15.54
C VAL A 51 -1.93 -2.94 -16.76
N GLY A 52 -0.73 -3.53 -16.73
CA GLY A 52 0.21 -3.48 -17.85
C GLY A 52 -0.32 -4.16 -19.12
N GLY A 53 -0.87 -5.37 -18.98
CA GLY A 53 -1.49 -6.11 -20.09
C GLY A 53 -2.76 -5.43 -20.60
N GLY A 54 -3.62 -4.95 -19.71
CA GLY A 54 -4.85 -4.25 -20.07
C GLY A 54 -4.60 -2.93 -20.81
N LEU A 55 -3.67 -2.10 -20.30
CA LEU A 55 -3.25 -0.87 -20.98
C LEU A 55 -2.62 -1.15 -22.33
N GLY A 56 -1.67 -2.09 -22.38
CA GLY A 56 -0.99 -2.42 -23.62
C GLY A 56 -1.94 -2.97 -24.70
N TRP A 57 -2.86 -3.86 -24.30
CA TRP A 57 -3.90 -4.38 -25.20
C TRP A 57 -4.89 -3.30 -25.65
N GLY A 58 -5.33 -2.43 -24.74
CA GLY A 58 -6.26 -1.35 -25.08
C GLY A 58 -5.67 -0.33 -26.07
N ILE A 59 -4.38 0.00 -25.90
CA ILE A 59 -3.65 0.87 -26.82
C ILE A 59 -3.47 0.18 -28.18
N ASP A 60 -2.99 -1.07 -28.21
CA ASP A 60 -2.84 -1.81 -29.46
C ASP A 60 -4.19 -1.95 -30.20
N TRP A 61 -5.30 -2.16 -29.48
CA TRP A 61 -6.65 -2.23 -30.05
C TRP A 61 -7.08 -0.89 -30.68
N LEU A 62 -6.83 0.23 -29.99
CA LEU A 62 -7.15 1.55 -30.51
C LEU A 62 -6.32 1.85 -31.77
N PHE A 63 -5.00 1.65 -31.73
CA PHE A 63 -4.14 1.88 -32.89
C PHE A 63 -4.48 0.98 -34.08
N GLY A 64 -4.81 -0.29 -33.82
CA GLY A 64 -5.30 -1.22 -34.83
C GLY A 64 -6.61 -0.77 -35.48
N HIS A 65 -7.55 -0.26 -34.68
CA HIS A 65 -8.81 0.29 -35.18
C HIS A 65 -8.62 1.59 -35.98
N PHE A 66 -7.60 2.39 -35.67
CA PHE A 66 -7.26 3.63 -36.39
C PHE A 66 -6.47 3.39 -37.70
N GLY A 67 -6.28 2.13 -38.13
CA GLY A 67 -5.70 1.79 -39.43
C GLY A 67 -4.18 1.56 -39.43
N PHE A 68 -3.53 1.63 -38.27
CA PHE A 68 -2.13 1.23 -38.14
C PHE A 68 -2.04 -0.30 -38.04
N HIS A 69 -1.45 -0.97 -39.03
CA HIS A 69 -1.10 -2.39 -38.95
C HIS A 69 0.12 -2.61 -38.05
N THR A 70 0.04 -2.14 -36.81
CA THR A 70 1.10 -2.32 -35.82
C THR A 70 0.93 -3.71 -35.20
N ARG A 71 2.01 -4.48 -35.15
CA ARG A 71 2.11 -5.69 -34.30
C ARG A 71 1.80 -5.30 -32.84
N PRO A 72 1.42 -6.22 -31.94
CA PRO A 72 1.06 -5.89 -30.55
C PRO A 72 2.28 -5.45 -29.72
N VAL A 73 2.86 -4.31 -30.08
CA VAL A 73 4.11 -3.79 -29.54
C VAL A 73 3.83 -3.12 -28.20
N PHE A 74 2.73 -2.38 -28.07
CA PHE A 74 2.41 -1.73 -26.81
C PHE A 74 2.04 -2.75 -25.74
N LEU A 75 1.38 -3.85 -26.10
CA LEU A 75 1.14 -4.98 -25.19
C LEU A 75 2.45 -5.51 -24.63
N ILE A 76 3.44 -5.80 -25.48
CA ILE A 76 4.74 -6.33 -25.01
C ILE A 76 5.45 -5.31 -24.10
N VAL A 77 5.51 -4.04 -24.53
CA VAL A 77 6.19 -2.98 -23.77
C VAL A 77 5.51 -2.75 -22.42
N PHE A 78 4.20 -2.54 -22.39
CA PHE A 78 3.46 -2.29 -21.15
C PHE A 78 3.38 -3.52 -20.25
N PHE A 79 3.36 -4.73 -20.82
CA PHE A 79 3.44 -5.95 -20.03
C PHE A 79 4.80 -6.08 -19.32
N MET A 80 5.90 -5.79 -20.01
CA MET A 80 7.24 -5.75 -19.39
C MET A 80 7.32 -4.66 -18.31
N LEU A 81 6.80 -3.46 -18.58
CA LEU A 81 6.72 -2.40 -17.58
C LEU A 81 5.86 -2.82 -16.37
N GLY A 82 4.74 -3.50 -16.60
CA GLY A 82 3.87 -4.04 -15.55
C GLY A 82 4.61 -5.04 -14.66
N ILE A 83 5.35 -5.98 -15.25
CA ILE A 83 6.18 -6.94 -14.48
C ILE A 83 7.24 -6.22 -13.65
N VAL A 84 7.98 -5.29 -14.25
CA VAL A 84 9.02 -4.53 -13.54
C VAL A 84 8.42 -3.74 -12.39
N ALA A 85 7.28 -3.08 -12.61
CA ALA A 85 6.55 -2.36 -11.57
C ALA A 85 6.07 -3.29 -10.45
N GLY A 86 5.51 -4.45 -10.80
CA GLY A 86 5.03 -5.46 -9.86
C GLY A 86 6.14 -5.97 -8.94
N ILE A 87 7.27 -6.40 -9.52
CA ILE A 87 8.43 -6.86 -8.76
C ILE A 87 8.93 -5.75 -7.83
N ARG A 88 9.03 -4.51 -8.33
CA ARG A 88 9.49 -3.37 -7.55
C ARG A 88 8.56 -3.05 -6.38
N ASN A 89 7.24 -3.22 -6.56
CA ASN A 89 6.27 -3.02 -5.48
C ASN A 89 6.32 -4.14 -4.43
N VAL A 90 6.46 -5.39 -4.86
CA VAL A 90 6.66 -6.53 -3.94
C VAL A 90 7.93 -6.36 -3.11
N MET A 91 9.05 -5.96 -3.73
CA MET A 91 10.29 -5.68 -3.00
C MET A 91 10.11 -4.59 -1.94
N ARG A 92 9.39 -3.50 -2.28
CA ARG A 92 9.07 -2.44 -1.33
C ARG A 92 8.18 -2.94 -0.18
N ALA A 93 7.16 -3.74 -0.50
CA ALA A 93 6.28 -4.31 0.51
C ALA A 93 7.04 -5.29 1.43
N ALA A 94 7.97 -6.07 0.89
CA ALA A 94 8.81 -6.98 1.67
C ALA A 94 9.72 -6.22 2.65
N THR A 95 10.34 -5.10 2.23
CA THR A 95 11.17 -4.29 3.13
C THR A 95 10.35 -3.63 4.25
N GLU A 96 9.15 -3.13 3.94
CA GLU A 96 8.21 -2.58 4.93
C GLU A 96 7.81 -3.63 5.97
N ILE A 97 7.40 -4.82 5.52
CA ILE A 97 6.94 -5.91 6.39
C ILE A 97 8.08 -6.41 7.28
N ASN A 98 9.28 -6.60 6.73
CA ASN A 98 10.44 -7.02 7.51
C ASN A 98 10.80 -5.99 8.58
N ALA A 99 10.73 -4.69 8.27
CA ALA A 99 10.98 -3.64 9.24
C ALA A 99 9.93 -3.62 10.37
N GLU A 100 8.66 -3.87 10.07
CA GLU A 100 7.58 -3.95 11.06
C GLU A 100 7.73 -5.17 12.00
N ILE A 101 8.08 -6.33 11.44
CA ILE A 101 8.36 -7.56 12.20
C ILE A 101 9.56 -7.33 13.15
N ALA A 102 10.62 -6.65 12.69
CA ALA A 102 11.77 -6.34 13.54
C ALA A 102 11.40 -5.41 14.72
N ARG A 103 10.59 -4.36 14.48
CA ARG A 103 10.15 -3.44 15.55
C ARG A 103 9.27 -4.12 16.58
N THR A 104 8.36 -4.98 16.12
CA THR A 104 7.41 -5.68 17.01
C THR A 104 8.15 -6.63 17.97
N GLN A 105 9.17 -7.34 17.48
CA GLN A 105 10.00 -8.21 18.32
C GLN A 105 10.77 -7.42 19.40
N VAL A 106 11.32 -6.25 19.07
CA VAL A 106 12.08 -5.44 20.04
C VAL A 106 11.19 -4.96 21.19
N SER A 107 9.98 -4.45 20.91
CA SER A 107 9.05 -4.01 21.95
C SER A 107 8.55 -5.15 22.86
N GLU A 108 8.36 -6.35 22.32
CA GLU A 108 7.94 -7.53 23.10
C GLU A 108 9.06 -8.03 24.03
N THR A 109 10.32 -7.86 23.62
CA THR A 109 11.48 -8.23 24.43
C THR A 109 11.78 -7.22 25.55
N GLU A 110 11.42 -5.93 25.36
CA GLU A 110 11.54 -4.89 26.38
C GLU A 110 10.43 -4.98 27.44
N ASP A 111 9.16 -5.20 27.05
CA ASP A 111 8.03 -5.37 27.99
C ASP A 111 8.16 -6.65 28.85
N GLY A 112 8.77 -7.71 28.30
CA GLY A 112 9.03 -8.96 29.02
C GLY A 112 10.19 -8.89 30.02
N LYS A 113 11.03 -7.85 29.98
CA LYS A 113 12.15 -7.65 30.92
C LYS A 113 11.78 -6.79 32.13
N GLU A 114 10.65 -6.10 32.08
CA GLU A 114 10.19 -5.18 33.13
C GLU A 114 9.13 -5.82 34.06
N LYS A 115 8.85 -7.12 33.90
CA LYS A 115 8.01 -7.95 34.77
C LYS A 115 8.82 -9.02 35.49
#